data_AF-A0A2H4WV03-F1
#
_entry.id   AF-A0A2H4WV03-F1
#
_cell.length_a   1.000
_cell.length_b   1.000
_cell.length_c   1.000
_cell.angle_alpha   90.00
_cell.angle_beta   90.00
_cell.angle_gamma   90.00
#
_symmetry.space_group_name_H-M   'P 1'
#
loop_
_entity.id
_entity.type
_entity.pdbx_description
1 polymer ?
#
loop_
_entity_poly.entity_id
_entity_poly.type
_entity_poly.pdbx_seq_one_letter_code
_entity_poly.pdbx_strand_id
1 'polypeptide(L)' 'MNENLFSSFITPMMMGLPIVIVIVMAPSIMFPSPSRLINNRLISIQQWLVQLTS' A
#
# COMPACT_ATOMS: atom_id res chain seq x y z
N MET A 1 -16.73 20.06 -23.27
CA MET A 1 -16.34 18.70 -22.84
C MET A 1 -16.86 18.51 -21.43
N ASN A 2 -17.65 17.46 -21.19
CA ASN A 2 -18.17 17.16 -19.86
C ASN A 2 -17.20 16.16 -19.21
N GLU A 3 -16.23 16.67 -18.45
CA GLU A 3 -15.20 15.82 -17.84
C GLU A 3 -15.77 14.99 -16.70
N ASN A 4 -15.47 13.70 -16.70
CA ASN A 4 -16.03 12.77 -15.72
C ASN A 4 -15.14 12.71 -14.46
N LEU A 5 -15.28 13.74 -13.61
CA LEU A 5 -14.47 13.96 -12.40
C LEU A 5 -14.57 12.84 -11.35
N PHE A 6 -15.59 11.97 -11.45
CA PHE A 6 -15.83 10.90 -10.48
C PHE A 6 -15.30 9.52 -10.90
N SER A 7 -14.69 9.40 -12.08
CA SER A 7 -14.17 8.14 -12.60
C SER A 7 -13.19 7.44 -11.66
N SER A 8 -12.36 8.20 -10.93
CA SER A 8 -11.37 7.66 -9.98
C SER A 8 -11.96 7.05 -8.70
N PHE A 9 -13.24 7.31 -8.39
CA PHE A 9 -13.88 6.79 -7.17
C PHE A 9 -14.69 5.50 -7.42
N ILE A 10 -14.80 5.07 -8.69
CA ILE A 10 -15.50 3.85 -9.05
C ILE A 10 -14.67 2.64 -8.60
N THR A 11 -15.33 1.59 -8.12
CA THR A 11 -14.65 0.34 -7.75
C THR A 11 -13.91 -0.25 -8.96
N PRO A 12 -12.59 -0.48 -8.87
CA PRO A 12 -11.81 -0.97 -10.00
C PRO A 12 -12.16 -2.41 -10.34
N MET A 13 -12.49 -2.65 -11.60
CA MET A 13 -12.78 -3.97 -12.17
C MET A 13 -11.92 -4.17 -13.42
N MET A 14 -11.40 -5.38 -13.63
CA MET A 14 -10.80 -5.79 -14.91
C MET A 14 -11.38 -7.12 -15.35
N MET A 15 -11.70 -7.24 -16.64
CA MET A 15 -12.30 -8.45 -17.24
C MET A 15 -13.56 -8.94 -16.50
N GLY A 16 -14.31 -8.03 -15.85
CA GLY A 16 -15.50 -8.36 -15.06
C GLY A 16 -15.23 -8.84 -13.63
N LEU A 17 -13.97 -8.88 -13.19
CA LEU A 17 -13.59 -9.25 -11.82
C LEU A 17 -13.18 -8.00 -11.01
N PRO A 18 -13.66 -7.84 -9.76
CA PRO A 18 -13.21 -6.77 -8.86
C PRO A 18 -11.76 -6.98 -8.42
N ILE A 19 -10.87 -5.98 -8.61
CA ILE A 19 -9.45 -6.05 -8.18
C ILE A 19 -9.21 -5.27 -6.89
N VAL A 20 -10.24 -4.66 -6.32
CA VAL A 20 -10.16 -3.88 -5.07
C VAL A 20 -9.45 -4.65 -3.95
N ILE A 21 -9.65 -5.97 -3.87
CA ILE A 21 -9.03 -6.82 -2.85
C ILE A 21 -7.50 -6.79 -2.97
N VAL A 22 -6.95 -6.91 -4.18
CA VAL A 22 -5.49 -6.88 -4.42
C VAL A 22 -4.92 -5.51 -4.07
N ILE A 23 -5.62 -4.44 -4.44
CA ILE A 23 -5.20 -3.05 -4.16
C ILE A 23 -5.18 -2.78 -2.66
N VAL A 24 -6.21 -3.22 -1.93
CA VAL A 24 -6.29 -3.06 -0.47
C VAL A 24 -5.20 -3.86 0.26
N MET A 25 -4.80 -5.02 -0.27
CA MET A 25 -3.70 -5.81 0.31
C MET A 25 -2.30 -5.32 -0.10
N ALA A 26 -2.16 -4.51 -1.15
CA ALA A 26 -0.84 -4.06 -1.62
C ALA A 26 0.02 -3.35 -0.56
N PRO A 27 -0.51 -2.48 0.33
CA PRO A 27 0.29 -1.82 1.35
C PRO A 27 0.97 -2.78 2.32
N SER A 28 0.37 -3.92 2.66
CA SER A 28 0.97 -4.86 3.62
C SER A 28 2.26 -5.48 3.09
N ILE A 29 2.42 -5.56 1.77
CA ILE A 29 3.64 -6.10 1.13
C ILE A 29 4.80 -5.10 1.25
N MET A 30 4.52 -3.80 1.40
CA MET A 30 5.54 -2.74 1.45
C MET A 30 6.27 -2.64 2.82
N PHE A 31 5.80 -3.37 3.83
CA PHE A 31 6.37 -3.37 5.19
C PHE A 31 6.86 -4.78 5.60
N PRO A 32 8.00 -5.24 5.07
CA PRO A 32 8.53 -6.56 5.39
C PRO A 32 9.06 -6.62 6.83
N SER A 33 8.79 -7.73 7.52
CA SER A 33 9.40 -8.02 8.82
C SER A 33 10.85 -8.47 8.65
N PRO A 34 11.82 -7.87 9.37
CA PRO A 34 13.21 -8.31 9.29
C PRO A 34 13.43 -9.66 9.98
N SER A 35 14.28 -10.51 9.39
CA SER A 35 14.70 -11.80 9.97
C SER A 35 16.11 -11.79 10.55
N ARG A 36 16.85 -10.69 10.38
CA ARG A 36 18.25 -10.53 10.80
C ARG A 36 18.34 -9.49 11.92
N LEU A 37 19.41 -9.59 12.72
CA LEU A 37 19.68 -8.65 13.82
C LEU A 37 19.89 -7.21 13.33
N ILE A 38 20.58 -7.04 12.19
CA ILE A 38 20.84 -5.72 11.57
C ILE A 38 19.93 -5.55 10.36
N ASN A 39 19.08 -4.53 10.42
CA ASN A 39 18.11 -4.22 9.38
C ASN A 39 18.74 -3.45 8.21
N ASN A 40 18.10 -3.51 7.05
CA ASN A 40 18.46 -2.64 5.94
C ASN A 40 17.98 -1.20 6.21
N ARG A 41 18.57 -0.23 5.50
CA ARG A 41 18.29 1.20 5.73
C ARG A 41 16.81 1.55 5.61
N LEU A 42 16.09 0.92 4.68
CA LEU A 42 14.66 1.18 4.45
C LEU A 42 13.82 0.72 5.65
N ILE A 43 14.03 -0.50 6.14
CA ILE A 43 13.32 -1.04 7.31
C ILE A 43 13.66 -0.24 8.57
N SER A 44 14.90 0.19 8.74
CA SER A 44 15.29 1.04 9.87
C SER A 44 14.53 2.38 9.88
N ILE A 45 14.34 3.02 8.73
CA ILE A 45 13.55 4.25 8.62
C ILE A 45 12.07 3.97 8.89
N GLN A 46 11.51 2.89 8.36
CA GLN A 46 10.13 2.48 8.61
C GLN A 46 9.88 2.25 10.11
N GLN A 47 10.77 1.53 10.79
CA GLN A 47 10.68 1.27 12.23
C GLN A 47 10.84 2.55 13.05
N TRP A 48 11.77 3.43 12.69
CA TRP A 48 11.95 4.72 13.35
C TRP A 48 10.71 5.61 13.23
N LEU A 49 10.07 5.67 12.05
CA LEU A 49 8.82 6.41 11.86
C LEU A 49 7.69 5.87 12.74
N VAL A 50 7.56 4.54 12.86
CA VAL A 50 6.56 3.93 13.75
C VAL A 50 6.82 4.35 15.20
N GLN A 51 8.08 4.30 15.66
CA GLN A 51 8.48 4.70 17.01
C GLN A 51 8.24 6.17 17.32
N LEU A 52 8.33 7.06 16.32
CA LEU A 52 8.03 8.48 16.52
C LEU A 52 6.53 8.75 16.70
N THR A 53 5.69 7.93 16.08
CA THR A 53 4.23 8.09 16.10
C THR A 53 3.55 7.39 17.27
N SER A 54 4.24 6.46 17.92
CA SER A 54 3.78 5.69 19.09
C SER A 54 4.16 6.37 20.41
#